data_AF-A0A2D7IF89-F1
#
_entry.id   AF-A0A2D7IF89-F1
#
_cell.length_a   1.000
_cell.length_b   1.000
_cell.length_c   1.000
_cell.angle_alpha   90.00
_cell.angle_beta   90.00
_cell.angle_gamma   90.00
#
_symmetry.space_group_name_H-M   'P 1'
#
loop_
_entity.id
_entity.type
_entity.pdbx_description
1 polymer ?
#
loop_
_entity_poly.entity_id
_entity_poly.type
_entity_poly.pdbx_seq_one_letter_code
_entity_poly.pdbx_strand_id
1 'polypeptide(L)'
;MMYYIYHIPGKKIGCTTNVQKRVVETQGYKPGEYEILFETNNMEEASMAERVLQKDLGYKVDRKPYKDLFKKTMNKYSSSDATTTFKVSPKEIDAKFLADLEIKNNYGTFKLDSTDKIDWVISNIHNSQFGPNSCYVYNKAMAAAAEFQKQKSDVDENVFDLIRQWAYEKGITSNGDPKTQLIKLYEESGELSQGILKNNQEDIIDAIGDCIVVLTNLATLTGNRIEDCIQSAYDEISNRTGRMINGTFVKDA
;
A
#
# COMPACT_ATOMS: atom_id res chain seq x y z
N MET A 1 -20.13 -7.52 32.74
CA MET A 1 -19.11 -8.57 33.00
C MET A 1 -18.26 -8.06 34.14
N MET A 2 -18.01 -8.85 35.20
CA MET A 2 -17.23 -8.39 36.36
C MET A 2 -15.75 -8.60 36.10
N TYR A 3 -14.92 -7.62 36.47
CA TYR A 3 -13.46 -7.65 36.38
C TYR A 3 -12.88 -7.61 37.79
N TYR A 4 -11.90 -8.47 38.04
CA TYR A 4 -11.22 -8.64 39.31
C TYR A 4 -9.73 -8.36 39.13
N ILE A 5 -9.21 -7.41 39.91
CA ILE A 5 -7.77 -7.18 40.03
C ILE A 5 -7.26 -8.01 41.19
N TYR A 6 -6.45 -9.02 40.88
CA TYR A 6 -5.87 -9.91 41.89
C TYR A 6 -4.39 -9.61 42.07
N HIS A 7 -3.92 -9.78 43.30
CA HIS A 7 -2.53 -9.64 43.70
C HIS A 7 -2.03 -10.97 44.26
N ILE A 8 -0.87 -11.39 43.77
CA ILE A 8 -0.10 -12.51 44.31
C ILE A 8 1.13 -11.89 44.98
N PRO A 9 1.16 -11.84 46.32
CA PRO A 9 2.23 -11.20 47.07
C PRO A 9 3.63 -11.65 46.62
N GLY A 10 4.52 -10.69 46.35
CA GLY A 10 5.89 -10.93 45.91
C GLY A 10 6.05 -11.40 44.46
N LYS A 11 4.96 -11.54 43.69
CA LYS A 11 5.02 -11.98 42.29
C LYS A 11 4.46 -10.98 41.29
N LYS A 12 3.15 -10.67 41.35
CA LYS A 12 2.49 -9.81 40.36
C LYS A 12 1.09 -9.36 40.76
N ILE A 13 0.60 -8.37 40.04
CA ILE A 13 -0.80 -7.93 40.01
C ILE A 13 -1.33 -8.15 38.60
N GLY A 14 -2.55 -8.65 38.46
CA GLY A 14 -3.18 -8.83 37.16
C GLY A 14 -4.70 -8.70 37.19
N CYS A 15 -5.29 -8.50 36.02
CA CYS A 15 -6.74 -8.43 35.83
C CYS A 15 -7.30 -9.76 35.26
N THR A 16 -8.49 -10.16 35.70
CA THR A 16 -9.25 -11.27 35.11
C THR A 16 -10.76 -11.12 35.30
N THR A 17 -11.55 -11.73 34.43
CA THR A 17 -13.01 -11.84 34.60
C THR A 17 -13.44 -13.11 35.33
N ASN A 18 -12.52 -14.05 35.56
CA ASN A 18 -12.78 -15.30 36.27
C ASN A 18 -11.56 -15.73 37.09
N VAL A 19 -11.57 -15.37 38.37
CA VAL A 19 -10.48 -15.65 39.31
C VAL A 19 -10.28 -17.15 39.51
N GLN A 20 -11.35 -17.92 39.68
CA GLN A 20 -11.28 -19.37 39.89
C GLN A 20 -10.55 -20.06 38.74
N LYS A 21 -10.95 -19.79 37.51
CA LYS A 21 -10.33 -20.39 36.33
C LYS A 21 -8.90 -19.91 36.12
N ARG A 22 -8.65 -18.61 36.25
CA ARG A 22 -7.37 -17.98 35.88
C ARG A 22 -6.29 -18.12 36.94
N VAL A 23 -6.64 -17.99 38.22
CA VAL A 23 -5.69 -17.95 39.35
C VAL A 23 -5.57 -19.32 40.00
N VAL A 24 -6.69 -20.00 40.24
CA VAL A 24 -6.70 -21.31 40.92
C VAL A 24 -6.44 -22.44 39.93
N GLU A 25 -7.27 -22.62 38.92
CA GLU A 25 -7.17 -23.78 38.00
C GLU A 25 -5.97 -23.69 37.05
N THR A 26 -5.76 -22.52 36.43
CA THR A 26 -4.69 -22.37 35.42
C THR A 26 -3.32 -22.12 36.04
N GLN A 27 -3.26 -21.32 37.12
CA GLN A 27 -1.99 -20.90 37.72
C GLN A 27 -1.66 -21.64 39.03
N GLY A 28 -2.61 -22.40 39.59
CA GLY A 28 -2.37 -23.31 40.71
C GLY A 28 -2.34 -22.67 42.09
N TYR A 29 -2.71 -21.39 42.24
CA TYR A 29 -2.68 -20.71 43.55
C TYR A 29 -3.91 -21.06 44.39
N LYS A 30 -3.70 -21.33 45.68
CA LYS A 30 -4.75 -21.69 46.62
C LYS A 30 -5.39 -20.45 47.26
N PRO A 31 -6.64 -20.56 47.76
CA PRO A 31 -7.23 -19.51 48.59
C PRO A 31 -6.33 -19.19 49.79
N GLY A 32 -5.89 -17.93 49.90
CA GLY A 32 -4.90 -17.46 50.90
C GLY A 32 -3.52 -17.12 50.32
N GLU A 33 -3.20 -17.57 49.10
CA GLU A 33 -1.96 -17.21 48.39
C GLU A 33 -2.14 -16.02 47.43
N TYR A 34 -3.37 -15.53 47.29
CA TYR A 34 -3.72 -14.38 46.48
C TYR A 34 -4.83 -13.58 47.17
N GLU A 35 -4.93 -12.30 46.83
CA GLU A 35 -5.98 -11.40 47.30
C GLU A 35 -6.62 -10.65 46.12
N ILE A 36 -7.89 -10.24 46.28
CA ILE A 36 -8.59 -9.41 45.30
C ILE A 36 -8.53 -7.98 45.83
N LEU A 37 -7.89 -7.09 45.06
CA LEU A 37 -7.66 -5.69 45.44
C LEU A 37 -8.77 -4.76 44.96
N PHE A 38 -9.40 -5.09 43.83
CA PHE A 38 -10.42 -4.23 43.22
C PHE A 38 -11.37 -5.03 42.35
N GLU A 39 -12.65 -4.68 42.40
CA GLU A 39 -13.73 -5.27 41.61
C GLU A 39 -14.54 -4.17 40.93
N THR A 40 -14.78 -4.30 39.63
CA THR A 40 -15.62 -3.35 38.89
C THR A 40 -16.30 -4.06 37.71
N ASN A 41 -17.45 -3.54 37.30
CA ASN A 41 -18.13 -3.95 36.07
C ASN A 41 -17.65 -3.15 34.84
N ASN A 42 -16.78 -2.16 35.04
CA ASN A 42 -16.25 -1.29 34.00
C ASN A 42 -14.80 -1.70 33.60
N MET A 43 -14.61 -2.03 32.33
CA MET A 43 -13.33 -2.50 31.80
C MET A 43 -12.23 -1.43 31.88
N GLU A 44 -12.57 -0.16 31.68
CA GLU A 44 -11.56 0.92 31.68
C GLU A 44 -11.05 1.18 33.10
N GLU A 45 -11.96 1.19 34.08
CA GLU A 45 -11.61 1.31 35.50
C GLU A 45 -10.73 0.16 35.97
N ALA A 46 -11.07 -1.08 35.59
CA ALA A 46 -10.24 -2.25 35.92
C ALA A 46 -8.83 -2.11 35.31
N SER A 47 -8.73 -1.70 34.05
CA SER A 47 -7.43 -1.53 33.39
C SER A 47 -6.60 -0.38 33.98
N MET A 48 -7.25 0.69 34.47
CA MET A 48 -6.57 1.77 35.19
C MET A 48 -6.12 1.33 36.57
N ALA A 49 -7.00 0.68 37.34
CA ALA A 49 -6.71 0.16 38.67
C ALA A 49 -5.53 -0.82 38.67
N GLU A 50 -5.49 -1.74 37.70
CA GLU A 50 -4.35 -2.65 37.51
C GLU A 50 -3.02 -1.90 37.36
N ARG A 51 -2.98 -0.87 36.49
CA ARG A 51 -1.75 -0.10 36.23
C ARG A 51 -1.32 0.74 37.43
N VAL A 52 -2.27 1.35 38.13
CA VAL A 52 -2.02 2.13 39.35
C VAL A 52 -1.44 1.21 40.43
N LEU A 53 -2.10 0.08 40.70
CA LEU A 53 -1.68 -0.87 41.71
C LEU A 53 -0.33 -1.53 41.37
N GLN A 54 -0.06 -1.83 40.09
CA GLN A 54 1.25 -2.31 39.65
C GLN A 54 2.35 -1.29 39.96
N LYS A 55 2.09 0.01 39.75
CA LYS A 55 3.06 1.08 40.02
C LYS A 55 3.27 1.31 41.52
N ASP A 56 2.18 1.38 42.29
CA ASP A 56 2.21 1.71 43.71
C ASP A 56 2.88 0.61 44.55
N LEU A 57 2.69 -0.65 44.16
CA LEU A 57 3.30 -1.82 44.81
C LEU A 57 4.64 -2.24 44.18
N GLY A 58 5.20 -1.44 43.26
CA GLY A 58 6.54 -1.63 42.72
C GLY A 58 6.69 -2.81 41.74
N TYR A 59 5.59 -3.31 41.18
CA TYR A 59 5.62 -4.37 40.17
C TYR A 59 5.84 -3.82 38.76
N LYS A 60 6.38 -4.66 37.87
CA LYS A 60 6.60 -4.30 36.47
C LYS A 60 5.25 -4.06 35.78
N VAL A 61 5.03 -2.83 35.32
CA VAL A 61 3.80 -2.44 34.61
C VAL A 61 3.71 -3.17 33.27
N ASP A 62 2.55 -3.75 32.98
CA ASP A 62 2.32 -4.48 31.74
C ASP A 62 2.38 -3.57 30.51
N ARG A 63 3.08 -4.03 29.46
CA ARG A 63 3.26 -3.28 28.20
C ARG A 63 1.96 -3.18 27.38
N LYS A 64 1.03 -4.12 27.55
CA LYS A 64 -0.26 -4.16 26.86
C LYS A 64 -1.39 -4.12 27.90
N PRO A 65 -2.21 -3.06 27.93
CA PRO A 65 -3.36 -2.96 28.82
C PRO A 65 -4.36 -4.11 28.62
N TYR A 66 -5.05 -4.53 29.70
CA TYR A 66 -6.03 -5.62 29.64
C TYR A 66 -7.14 -5.38 28.62
N LYS A 67 -7.55 -4.11 28.41
CA LYS A 67 -8.54 -3.71 27.39
C LYS A 67 -8.14 -4.09 25.95
N ASP A 68 -6.84 -4.23 25.69
CA ASP A 68 -6.31 -4.53 24.37
C ASP A 68 -6.04 -6.04 24.16
N LEU A 69 -6.25 -6.89 25.19
CA LEU A 69 -6.05 -8.34 25.10
C LEU A 69 -7.17 -9.08 24.35
N PHE A 70 -8.37 -8.48 24.24
CA PHE A 70 -9.57 -9.15 23.68
C PHE A 70 -9.98 -8.69 22.28
N LYS A 71 -9.26 -7.76 21.66
CA LYS A 71 -9.45 -7.43 20.23
C LYS A 71 -8.80 -8.51 19.35
N LYS A 72 -9.30 -9.75 19.41
CA LYS A 72 -9.03 -10.74 18.36
C LYS A 72 -10.03 -10.52 17.23
N THR A 73 -9.70 -9.64 16.30
CA THR A 73 -10.31 -9.69 14.97
C THR A 73 -9.93 -11.05 14.38
N MET A 74 -10.92 -11.94 14.20
CA MET A 74 -10.67 -13.21 13.53
C MET A 74 -10.38 -12.91 12.07
N ASN A 75 -9.10 -12.97 11.68
CA ASN A 75 -8.72 -12.82 10.28
C ASN A 75 -9.45 -13.88 9.45
N LYS A 76 -10.19 -13.42 8.42
CA LYS A 76 -10.97 -14.26 7.47
C LYS A 76 -10.08 -15.30 6.76
N TYR A 77 -8.80 -14.99 6.63
CA TYR A 77 -7.80 -15.85 6.01
C TYR A 77 -6.45 -15.75 6.77
N SER A 78 -5.55 -16.66 6.46
CA SER A 78 -4.13 -16.60 6.80
C SER A 78 -3.30 -17.01 5.60
N SER A 79 -2.21 -16.31 5.31
CA SER A 79 -1.29 -16.67 4.24
C SER A 79 0.06 -17.13 4.81
N SER A 80 0.60 -18.20 4.22
CA SER A 80 1.93 -18.75 4.46
C SER A 80 2.78 -18.61 3.20
N ASP A 81 4.00 -19.15 3.17
CA ASP A 81 4.82 -19.14 1.95
C ASP A 81 4.18 -19.94 0.80
N ALA A 82 3.58 -21.09 1.12
CA ALA A 82 3.05 -22.01 0.13
C ALA A 82 1.59 -21.74 -0.23
N THR A 83 0.74 -21.42 0.75
CA THR A 83 -0.72 -21.37 0.58
C THR A 83 -1.37 -20.22 1.33
N THR A 84 -2.50 -19.76 0.79
CA THR A 84 -3.46 -18.91 1.50
C THR A 84 -4.65 -19.75 1.93
N THR A 85 -4.90 -19.82 3.24
CA THR A 85 -5.99 -20.59 3.85
C THR A 85 -7.13 -19.67 4.27
N PHE A 86 -8.34 -19.97 3.81
CA PHE A 86 -9.56 -19.30 4.21
C PHE A 86 -10.26 -20.10 5.31
N LYS A 87 -10.76 -19.40 6.34
CA LYS A 87 -11.46 -20.01 7.49
C LYS A 87 -12.95 -20.18 7.21
N VAL A 88 -13.25 -20.75 6.05
CA VAL A 88 -14.59 -21.04 5.58
C VAL A 88 -14.57 -22.39 4.87
N SER A 89 -15.68 -23.12 4.93
CA SER A 89 -15.77 -24.38 4.21
C SER A 89 -15.75 -24.16 2.69
N PRO A 90 -15.25 -25.13 1.92
CA PRO A 90 -15.27 -25.05 0.44
C PRO A 90 -16.66 -24.88 -0.17
N LYS A 91 -17.73 -25.22 0.55
CA LYS A 91 -19.12 -25.07 0.08
C LYS A 91 -19.72 -23.68 0.36
N GLU A 92 -19.14 -22.97 1.32
CA GLU A 92 -19.63 -21.67 1.79
C GLU A 92 -18.75 -20.51 1.30
N ILE A 93 -17.62 -20.81 0.66
CA ILE A 93 -16.80 -19.80 0.00
C ILE A 93 -17.50 -19.32 -1.26
N ASP A 94 -17.85 -18.04 -1.26
CA ASP A 94 -18.56 -17.39 -2.35
C ASP A 94 -17.89 -16.06 -2.73
N ALA A 95 -18.37 -15.45 -3.81
CA ALA A 95 -17.86 -14.17 -4.27
C ALA A 95 -18.00 -13.07 -3.20
N LYS A 96 -19.05 -13.14 -2.36
CA LYS A 96 -19.28 -12.16 -1.28
C LYS A 96 -18.26 -12.28 -0.15
N PHE A 97 -17.79 -13.48 0.15
CA PHE A 97 -16.74 -13.72 1.13
C PHE A 97 -15.38 -13.20 0.65
N LEU A 98 -15.11 -13.37 -0.64
CA LEU A 98 -13.83 -13.05 -1.29
C LEU A 98 -13.72 -11.60 -1.78
N ALA A 99 -14.83 -10.92 -2.04
CA ALA A 99 -14.84 -9.54 -2.51
C ALA A 99 -14.05 -8.60 -1.58
N ASP A 100 -13.26 -7.72 -2.21
CA ASP A 100 -12.42 -6.69 -1.57
C ASP A 100 -11.35 -7.23 -0.61
N LEU A 101 -11.06 -8.53 -0.68
CA LEU A 101 -10.06 -9.15 0.18
C LEU A 101 -8.66 -8.93 -0.42
N GLU A 102 -7.78 -8.33 0.37
CA GLU A 102 -6.38 -8.09 0.01
C GLU A 102 -5.51 -9.18 0.65
N ILE A 103 -4.94 -10.07 -0.17
CA ILE A 103 -4.08 -11.19 0.25
C ILE A 103 -2.62 -10.77 0.12
N LYS A 104 -1.87 -10.79 1.23
CA LYS A 104 -0.43 -10.53 1.24
C LYS A 104 0.34 -11.81 1.47
N ASN A 105 1.30 -12.10 0.59
CA ASN A 105 2.21 -13.23 0.71
C ASN A 105 3.59 -12.89 0.09
N ASN A 106 4.51 -13.85 0.03
CA ASN A 106 5.88 -13.63 -0.46
C ASN A 106 5.98 -13.30 -1.96
N TYR A 107 4.93 -13.54 -2.74
CA TYR A 107 4.87 -13.21 -4.16
C TYR A 107 4.27 -11.82 -4.43
N GLY A 108 3.68 -11.17 -3.42
CA GLY A 108 3.14 -9.82 -3.54
C GLY A 108 1.84 -9.61 -2.78
N THR A 109 1.16 -8.52 -3.14
CA THR A 109 -0.16 -8.17 -2.64
C THR A 109 -1.19 -8.38 -3.76
N PHE A 110 -2.15 -9.25 -3.53
CA PHE A 110 -3.21 -9.61 -4.48
C PHE A 110 -4.54 -9.08 -3.96
N LYS A 111 -5.16 -8.16 -4.69
CA LYS A 111 -6.51 -7.66 -4.39
C LYS A 111 -7.54 -8.44 -5.20
N LEU A 112 -8.57 -8.92 -4.52
CA LEU A 112 -9.75 -9.55 -5.15
C LEU A 112 -10.80 -8.47 -5.44
N ASP A 113 -10.46 -7.61 -6.39
CA ASP A 113 -11.22 -6.42 -6.81
C ASP A 113 -12.03 -6.63 -8.10
N SER A 114 -11.94 -7.82 -8.72
CA SER A 114 -12.61 -8.15 -9.97
C SER A 114 -13.16 -9.58 -9.98
N THR A 115 -14.22 -9.79 -10.75
CA THR A 115 -14.97 -11.06 -10.77
C THR A 115 -14.15 -12.23 -11.28
N ASP A 116 -13.31 -12.01 -12.30
CA ASP A 116 -12.37 -12.97 -12.87
C ASP A 116 -11.35 -13.49 -11.84
N LYS A 117 -10.80 -12.61 -10.99
CA LYS A 117 -9.90 -13.00 -9.89
C LYS A 117 -10.62 -13.86 -8.86
N ILE A 118 -11.84 -13.46 -8.49
CA ILE A 118 -12.67 -14.20 -7.54
C ILE A 118 -13.02 -15.59 -8.10
N ASP A 119 -13.45 -15.66 -9.35
CA ASP A 119 -13.82 -16.91 -10.03
C ASP A 119 -12.61 -17.84 -10.17
N TRP A 120 -11.43 -17.28 -10.45
CA TRP A 120 -10.20 -18.05 -10.47
C TRP A 120 -9.88 -18.64 -9.10
N VAL A 121 -10.00 -17.85 -8.03
CA VAL A 121 -9.77 -18.36 -6.66
C VAL A 121 -10.75 -19.48 -6.36
N ILE A 122 -12.04 -19.29 -6.60
CA ILE A 122 -13.08 -20.30 -6.36
C ILE A 122 -12.75 -21.61 -7.12
N SER A 123 -12.34 -21.49 -8.37
CA SER A 123 -12.00 -22.63 -9.23
C SER A 123 -10.70 -23.35 -8.82
N ASN A 124 -9.80 -22.67 -8.10
CA ASN A 124 -8.50 -23.20 -7.65
C ASN A 124 -8.45 -23.48 -6.14
N ILE A 125 -9.62 -23.54 -5.48
CA ILE A 125 -9.71 -23.91 -4.08
C ILE A 125 -9.51 -25.41 -3.88
N HIS A 126 -8.73 -25.74 -2.86
CA HIS A 126 -8.55 -27.08 -2.36
C HIS A 126 -9.11 -27.24 -0.95
N ASN A 127 -9.65 -28.43 -0.67
CA ASN A 127 -10.15 -28.80 0.66
C ASN A 127 -8.98 -28.97 1.63
N SER A 128 -9.09 -28.39 2.82
CA SER A 128 -8.09 -28.60 3.87
C SER A 128 -8.15 -30.02 4.41
N GLN A 129 -6.98 -30.63 4.61
CA GLN A 129 -6.86 -31.94 5.27
C GLN A 129 -7.04 -31.83 6.80
N PHE A 130 -6.97 -30.62 7.35
CA PHE A 130 -7.02 -30.36 8.80
C PHE A 130 -8.44 -30.08 9.33
N GLY A 131 -9.46 -30.14 8.47
CA GLY A 131 -10.87 -30.06 8.87
C GLY A 131 -11.78 -29.47 7.79
N PRO A 132 -13.09 -29.78 7.84
CA PRO A 132 -14.06 -29.38 6.81
C PRO A 132 -14.32 -27.87 6.74
N ASN A 133 -13.92 -27.13 7.77
CA ASN A 133 -14.22 -25.70 7.94
C ASN A 133 -13.12 -24.78 7.40
N SER A 134 -12.23 -25.30 6.56
CA SER A 134 -11.18 -24.51 5.94
C SER A 134 -10.86 -25.01 4.54
N CYS A 135 -10.45 -24.09 3.70
CA CYS A 135 -10.02 -24.35 2.34
C CYS A 135 -8.81 -23.47 2.01
N TYR A 136 -8.06 -23.81 0.97
CA TYR A 136 -6.85 -23.09 0.64
C TYR A 136 -6.59 -23.00 -0.86
N VAL A 137 -5.78 -22.03 -1.25
CA VAL A 137 -5.24 -21.86 -2.60
C VAL A 137 -3.71 -21.79 -2.54
N TYR A 138 -3.03 -22.32 -3.56
CA TYR A 138 -1.57 -22.27 -3.65
C TYR A 138 -1.11 -20.88 -4.10
N ASN A 139 -0.21 -20.26 -3.33
CA ASN A 139 0.26 -18.91 -3.59
C ASN A 139 1.07 -18.79 -4.88
N LYS A 140 1.87 -19.81 -5.22
CA LYS A 140 2.62 -19.85 -6.47
C LYS A 140 1.70 -19.94 -7.70
N ALA A 141 0.62 -20.72 -7.61
CA ALA A 141 -0.37 -20.81 -8.67
C ALA A 141 -1.12 -19.48 -8.82
N MET A 142 -1.53 -18.88 -7.69
CA MET A 142 -2.15 -17.57 -7.67
C MET A 142 -1.22 -16.49 -8.26
N ALA A 143 0.07 -16.50 -7.94
CA ALA A 143 1.03 -15.54 -8.50
C ALA A 143 1.27 -15.72 -10.02
N ALA A 144 1.09 -16.95 -10.53
CA ALA A 144 1.31 -17.29 -11.94
C ALA A 144 0.03 -17.19 -12.80
N ALA A 145 -1.15 -17.08 -12.19
CA ALA A 145 -2.42 -16.98 -12.87
C ALA A 145 -2.54 -15.68 -13.66
N ALA A 146 -3.07 -15.70 -14.89
CA ALA A 146 -3.14 -14.52 -15.75
C ALA A 146 -3.99 -13.39 -15.13
N GLU A 147 -4.97 -13.76 -14.31
CA GLU A 147 -5.89 -12.90 -13.56
C GLU A 147 -5.18 -12.12 -12.43
N PHE A 148 -4.04 -12.65 -11.95
CA PHE A 148 -3.30 -12.18 -10.76
C PHE A 148 -1.85 -11.80 -11.03
N GLN A 149 -1.30 -12.24 -12.16
CA GLN A 149 -0.21 -11.53 -12.79
C GLN A 149 -0.68 -10.10 -12.83
N LYS A 150 0.17 -9.17 -12.35
CA LYS A 150 -0.04 -7.75 -12.62
C LYS A 150 -0.55 -7.72 -14.05
N GLN A 151 -1.76 -7.22 -14.27
CA GLN A 151 -2.05 -6.71 -15.60
C GLN A 151 -0.78 -5.97 -15.99
N LYS A 152 -0.20 -6.30 -17.15
CA LYS A 152 0.42 -5.24 -17.95
C LYS A 152 -0.63 -4.17 -17.90
N SER A 153 -0.44 -3.25 -16.97
CA SER A 153 -1.45 -2.31 -16.63
C SER A 153 -1.76 -1.67 -17.96
N ASP A 154 -3.03 -1.57 -18.30
CA ASP A 154 -3.49 -0.44 -19.08
C ASP A 154 -3.23 0.83 -18.21
N VAL A 155 -1.96 1.07 -17.82
CA VAL A 155 -1.44 2.41 -17.88
C VAL A 155 -1.59 2.68 -19.35
N ASP A 156 -2.47 3.59 -19.68
CA ASP A 156 -2.26 4.44 -20.83
C ASP A 156 -0.76 4.79 -20.81
N GLU A 157 0.05 4.03 -21.56
CA GLU A 157 1.50 4.01 -21.42
C GLU A 157 1.91 5.43 -21.78
N ASN A 158 2.23 6.24 -20.78
CA ASN A 158 2.33 7.67 -20.98
C ASN A 158 3.36 7.87 -22.10
N VAL A 159 3.03 8.70 -23.09
CA VAL A 159 3.90 8.94 -24.24
C VAL A 159 5.34 9.25 -23.84
N PHE A 160 5.55 9.88 -22.68
CA PHE A 160 6.89 10.12 -22.13
C PHE A 160 7.63 8.84 -21.71
N ASP A 161 6.94 7.83 -21.17
CA ASP A 161 7.52 6.51 -20.88
C ASP A 161 7.87 5.77 -22.17
N LEU A 162 7.01 5.84 -23.19
CA LEU A 162 7.29 5.28 -24.53
C LEU A 162 8.54 5.92 -25.15
N ILE A 163 8.66 7.24 -25.08
CA ILE A 163 9.84 7.98 -25.57
C ILE A 163 11.11 7.55 -24.83
N ARG A 164 11.06 7.47 -23.50
CA ARG A 164 12.20 7.02 -22.67
C ARG A 164 12.61 5.59 -23.02
N GLN A 165 11.65 4.70 -23.20
CA GLN A 165 11.91 3.31 -23.60
C GLN A 165 12.57 3.25 -24.98
N TRP A 166 12.02 3.98 -25.96
CA TRP A 166 12.62 4.09 -27.29
C TRP A 166 14.06 4.64 -27.23
N ALA A 167 14.29 5.69 -26.45
CA ALA A 167 15.61 6.31 -26.31
C ALA A 167 16.62 5.38 -25.64
N TYR A 168 16.18 4.59 -24.66
CA TYR A 168 16.99 3.54 -24.03
C TYR A 168 17.37 2.44 -25.02
N GLU A 169 16.41 1.94 -25.80
CA GLU A 169 16.64 0.93 -26.83
C GLU A 169 17.60 1.40 -27.94
N LYS A 170 17.57 2.70 -28.27
CA LYS A 170 18.51 3.34 -29.20
C LYS A 170 19.87 3.69 -28.57
N GLY A 171 20.05 3.46 -27.28
CA GLY A 171 21.27 3.79 -26.55
C GLY A 171 21.50 5.29 -26.35
N ILE A 172 20.49 6.13 -26.60
CA ILE A 172 20.56 7.58 -26.43
C ILE A 172 20.72 7.93 -24.96
N THR A 173 19.98 7.28 -24.06
CA THR A 173 20.08 7.56 -22.62
C THR A 173 21.27 6.87 -21.96
N SER A 174 21.78 5.78 -22.55
CA SER A 174 22.92 5.01 -22.02
C SER A 174 24.28 5.57 -22.43
N ASN A 175 24.39 6.17 -23.62
CA ASN A 175 25.65 6.65 -24.19
C ASN A 175 25.57 8.11 -24.71
N GLY A 176 24.42 8.78 -24.58
CA GLY A 176 24.22 10.12 -25.12
C GLY A 176 24.84 11.21 -24.27
N ASP A 177 25.24 12.29 -24.93
CA ASP A 177 25.77 13.49 -24.30
C ASP A 177 24.69 14.59 -24.24
N PRO A 178 24.44 15.22 -23.08
CA PRO A 178 23.48 16.32 -22.95
C PRO A 178 23.73 17.46 -23.94
N LYS A 179 24.99 17.77 -24.30
CA LYS A 179 25.28 18.84 -25.26
C LYS A 179 24.85 18.43 -26.66
N THR A 180 25.06 17.18 -27.07
CA THR A 180 24.52 16.67 -28.34
C THR A 180 22.99 16.76 -28.38
N GLN A 181 22.28 16.39 -27.30
CA GLN A 181 20.82 16.54 -27.26
C GLN A 181 20.37 18.00 -27.30
N LEU A 182 21.12 18.93 -26.69
CA LEU A 182 20.86 20.37 -26.83
C LEU A 182 21.02 20.84 -28.29
N ILE A 183 22.03 20.36 -29.00
CA ILE A 183 22.19 20.68 -30.43
C ILE A 183 21.03 20.10 -31.25
N LYS A 184 20.58 18.87 -30.94
CA LYS A 184 19.40 18.28 -31.59
C LYS A 184 18.14 19.11 -31.35
N LEU A 185 17.97 19.68 -30.16
CA LEU A 185 16.84 20.58 -29.88
C LEU A 185 16.86 21.84 -30.77
N TYR A 186 18.04 22.40 -31.06
CA TYR A 186 18.15 23.52 -31.99
C TYR A 186 17.82 23.14 -33.44
N GLU A 187 18.12 21.90 -33.83
CA GLU A 187 17.70 21.34 -35.12
C GLU A 187 16.17 21.30 -35.22
N GLU A 188 15.49 20.68 -34.25
CA GLU A 188 14.02 20.59 -34.25
C GLU A 188 13.35 21.98 -34.18
N SER A 189 13.93 22.91 -33.41
CA SER A 189 13.46 24.30 -33.37
C SER A 189 13.64 25.03 -34.71
N GLY A 190 14.64 24.65 -35.51
CA GLY A 190 14.86 25.16 -36.85
C GLY A 190 13.81 24.66 -37.83
N GLU A 191 13.44 23.38 -37.73
CA GLU A 191 12.36 22.77 -38.51
C GLU A 191 11.01 23.42 -38.17
N LEU A 192 10.73 23.64 -36.88
CA LEU A 192 9.55 24.39 -36.44
C LEU A 192 9.51 25.80 -37.05
N SER A 193 10.64 26.51 -37.04
CA SER A 193 10.75 27.84 -37.63
C SER A 193 10.44 27.81 -39.13
N GLN A 194 10.93 26.78 -39.83
CA GLN A 194 10.64 26.59 -41.25
C GLN A 194 9.15 26.30 -41.51
N GLY A 195 8.53 25.43 -40.71
CA GLY A 195 7.10 25.11 -40.80
C GLY A 195 6.22 26.35 -40.63
N ILE A 196 6.54 27.19 -39.62
CA ILE A 196 5.86 28.48 -39.38
C ILE A 196 6.02 29.42 -40.58
N LEU A 197 7.24 29.61 -41.08
CA LEU A 197 7.51 30.53 -42.21
C LEU A 197 6.77 30.11 -43.49
N LYS A 198 6.62 28.80 -43.72
CA LYS A 198 5.89 28.23 -44.85
C LYS A 198 4.38 28.12 -44.61
N ASN A 199 3.91 28.41 -43.40
CA ASN A 199 2.53 28.18 -42.97
C ASN A 199 2.08 26.72 -43.21
N ASN A 200 2.98 25.76 -43.02
CA ASN A 200 2.69 24.33 -43.16
C ASN A 200 2.30 23.75 -41.80
N GLN A 201 1.01 23.44 -41.61
CA GLN A 201 0.52 22.93 -40.34
C GLN A 201 1.02 21.52 -40.00
N GLU A 202 1.26 20.68 -41.01
CA GLU A 202 1.79 19.33 -40.78
C GLU A 202 3.21 19.40 -40.20
N ASP A 203 4.10 20.17 -40.84
CA ASP A 203 5.47 20.38 -40.36
C ASP A 203 5.51 21.05 -38.97
N ILE A 204 4.57 21.96 -38.68
CA ILE A 204 4.48 22.62 -37.36
C ILE A 204 4.13 21.59 -36.28
N ILE A 205 3.15 20.71 -36.52
CA ILE A 205 2.74 19.69 -35.55
C ILE A 205 3.88 18.71 -35.29
N ASP A 206 4.53 18.24 -36.35
CA ASP A 206 5.65 17.30 -36.29
C ASP A 206 6.83 17.87 -35.49
N ALA A 207 7.30 19.07 -35.87
CA ALA A 207 8.44 19.70 -35.21
C ALA A 207 8.18 20.09 -33.74
N ILE A 208 6.94 20.43 -33.37
CA ILE A 208 6.56 20.60 -31.95
C ILE A 208 6.69 19.28 -31.20
N GLY A 209 6.23 18.17 -31.79
CA GLY A 209 6.37 16.82 -31.24
C GLY A 209 7.83 16.44 -31.03
N ASP A 210 8.67 16.64 -32.04
CA ASP A 210 10.09 16.31 -31.99
C ASP A 210 10.86 17.14 -30.96
N CYS A 211 10.53 18.43 -30.80
CA CYS A 211 11.05 19.23 -29.69
C CYS A 211 10.75 18.59 -28.32
N ILE A 212 9.53 18.07 -28.12
CA ILE A 212 9.11 17.42 -26.87
C ILE A 212 9.85 16.09 -26.67
N VAL A 213 10.04 15.30 -27.73
CA VAL A 213 10.83 14.05 -27.69
C VAL A 213 12.26 14.33 -27.25
N VAL A 214 12.92 15.32 -27.86
CA VAL A 214 14.29 15.71 -27.53
C VAL A 214 14.39 16.24 -26.10
N LEU A 215 13.46 17.08 -25.66
CA LEU A 215 13.42 17.58 -24.28
C LEU A 215 13.22 16.46 -23.26
N THR A 216 12.41 15.45 -23.59
CA THR A 216 12.22 14.26 -22.74
C THR A 216 13.51 13.47 -22.56
N ASN A 217 14.26 13.29 -23.65
CA ASN A 217 15.56 12.61 -23.63
C ASN A 217 16.62 13.43 -22.87
N LEU A 218 16.65 14.74 -23.09
CA LEU A 218 17.57 15.64 -22.40
C LEU A 218 17.30 15.70 -20.89
N ALA A 219 16.03 15.76 -20.47
CA ALA A 219 15.66 15.68 -19.06
C ALA A 219 16.19 14.38 -18.43
N THR A 220 15.99 13.26 -19.12
CA THR A 220 16.47 11.94 -18.66
C THR A 220 18.00 11.91 -18.52
N LEU A 221 18.74 12.40 -19.52
CA LEU A 221 20.21 12.46 -19.48
C LEU A 221 20.77 13.36 -18.37
N THR A 222 20.00 14.37 -17.96
CA THR A 222 20.39 15.28 -16.87
C THR A 222 19.89 14.81 -15.50
N GLY A 223 19.29 13.61 -15.42
CA GLY A 223 18.81 13.01 -14.18
C GLY A 223 17.45 13.52 -13.70
N ASN A 224 16.65 14.11 -14.59
CA ASN A 224 15.33 14.68 -14.30
C ASN A 224 14.22 13.94 -15.07
N ARG A 225 12.97 14.12 -14.65
CA ARG A 225 11.79 13.75 -15.44
C ARG A 225 11.20 15.00 -16.11
N ILE A 226 10.81 14.88 -17.38
CA ILE A 226 10.22 16.01 -18.12
C ILE A 226 8.91 16.48 -17.48
N GLU A 227 8.16 15.55 -16.88
CA GLU A 227 6.93 15.83 -16.16
C GLU A 227 7.18 16.75 -14.97
N ASP A 228 8.25 16.52 -14.21
CA ASP A 228 8.63 17.38 -13.07
C ASP A 228 9.07 18.77 -13.56
N CYS A 229 9.80 18.84 -14.68
CA CYS A 229 10.18 20.10 -15.32
C CYS A 229 8.95 20.91 -15.77
N ILE A 230 7.97 20.25 -16.39
CA ILE A 230 6.71 20.87 -16.84
C ILE A 230 5.90 21.34 -15.63
N GLN A 231 5.77 20.51 -14.59
CA GLN A 231 5.04 20.87 -13.39
C GLN A 231 5.67 22.07 -12.70
N SER A 232 7.00 22.08 -12.54
CA SER A 232 7.73 23.21 -11.97
C SER A 232 7.51 24.49 -12.78
N ALA A 233 7.56 24.41 -14.12
CA ALA A 233 7.25 25.57 -14.97
C ALA A 233 5.79 26.02 -14.84
N TYR A 234 4.84 25.08 -14.72
CA TYR A 234 3.43 25.39 -14.54
C TYR A 234 3.15 26.10 -13.22
N ASP A 235 3.73 25.63 -12.12
CA ASP A 235 3.58 26.23 -10.80
C ASP A 235 4.03 27.70 -10.78
N GLU A 236 5.08 28.02 -11.55
CA GLU A 236 5.59 29.38 -11.74
C GLU A 236 4.72 30.28 -12.63
N ILE A 237 3.99 29.72 -13.62
CA ILE A 237 3.16 30.52 -14.53
C ILE A 237 1.69 30.61 -14.10
N SER A 238 1.18 29.61 -13.39
CA SER A 238 -0.23 29.48 -13.01
C SER A 238 -0.72 30.64 -12.12
N ASN A 239 0.18 31.22 -11.34
CA ASN A 239 -0.11 32.32 -10.44
C ASN A 239 0.21 33.72 -11.04
N ARG A 240 0.63 33.80 -12.30
CA ARG A 240 0.99 35.08 -12.93
C ARG A 240 -0.26 35.89 -13.29
N THR A 241 -0.27 37.16 -12.92
CA THR A 241 -1.20 38.15 -13.46
C THR A 241 -0.52 38.93 -14.58
N GLY A 242 -1.29 39.36 -15.56
CA GLY A 242 -0.78 40.06 -16.74
C GLY A 242 -1.84 40.23 -17.83
N ARG A 243 -1.40 40.74 -18.98
CA ARG A 243 -2.26 40.99 -20.15
C ARG A 243 -1.54 40.72 -21.46
N MET A 244 -2.31 40.40 -22.50
CA MET A 244 -1.80 40.24 -23.86
C MET A 244 -1.53 41.61 -24.50
N ILE A 245 -0.32 41.81 -25.04
CA ILE A 245 0.06 42.99 -25.83
C ILE A 245 0.80 42.48 -27.06
N ASN A 246 0.31 42.82 -28.26
CA ASN A 246 0.92 42.44 -29.55
C ASN A 246 1.24 40.93 -29.67
N GLY A 247 0.33 40.08 -29.20
CA GLY A 247 0.48 38.62 -29.27
C GLY A 247 1.40 38.01 -28.21
N THR A 248 1.93 38.79 -27.27
CA THR A 248 2.76 38.31 -26.16
C THR A 248 2.08 38.57 -24.82
N PHE A 249 2.19 37.63 -23.88
CA PHE A 249 1.75 37.84 -22.49
C PHE A 249 2.77 38.70 -21.74
N VAL A 250 2.33 39.85 -21.22
CA VAL A 250 3.13 40.77 -20.42
C VAL A 250 2.66 40.69 -18.97
N LYS A 251 3.57 40.31 -18.07
CA LYS A 251 3.31 40.18 -16.62
C LYS A 251 3.04 41.56 -16.00
N ASP A 252 2.11 41.62 -15.05
CA ASP A 252 1.94 42.81 -14.21
C ASP A 252 3.19 43.02 -13.33
N ALA A 253 3.53 44.29 -13.10
CA ALA A 253 4.68 44.69 -12.28
C ALA A 253 4.41 44.52 -10.78
#